data_AF-A0A354GZW3-F1
#
_entry.id   AF-A0A354GZW3-F1
#
_cell.length_a   1.000
_cell.length_b   1.000
_cell.length_c   1.000
_cell.angle_alpha   90.00
_cell.angle_beta   90.00
_cell.angle_gamma   90.00
#
_symmetry.space_group_name_H-M   'P 1'
#
loop_
_entity.id
_entity.type
_entity.pdbx_description
1 polymer ?
#
loop_
_entity_poly.entity_id
_entity_poly.type
_entity_poly.pdbx_seq_one_letter_code
_entity_poly.pdbx_strand_id
1 'polypeptide(L)'
;MSLTLDLPPELETELAAEAARLRLPIAEYVLRVLAVGRLPNPMPRTGAEVVAYWEREGLLGTRPDITDPSGHSRALREKAEMRERLSEPQKRELDRRIAELEANPQNVRTWEEIKAHVREPKDGSR
;
A
#
# COMPACT_ATOMS: atom_id res chain seq x y z
N MET A 1 9.81 -29.22 3.39
CA MET A 1 8.72 -30.08 2.89
C MET A 1 8.26 -29.54 1.54
N SER A 2 7.94 -30.41 0.58
CA SER A 2 7.38 -30.05 -0.71
C SER A 2 5.92 -30.53 -0.79
N LEU A 3 5.02 -29.66 -1.26
CA LEU A 3 3.61 -29.95 -1.52
C LEU A 3 3.35 -29.67 -3.00
N THR A 4 2.70 -30.60 -3.70
CA THR A 4 2.28 -30.43 -5.10
C THR A 4 0.78 -30.14 -5.12
N LEU A 5 0.38 -29.10 -5.87
CA LEU A 5 -1.01 -28.68 -6.05
C LEU A 5 -1.33 -28.73 -7.54
N ASP A 6 -2.33 -29.52 -7.93
CA ASP A 6 -2.85 -29.53 -9.29
C ASP A 6 -3.82 -28.36 -9.45
N LEU A 7 -3.42 -27.35 -10.22
CA LEU A 7 -4.21 -26.14 -10.47
C LEU A 7 -4.90 -26.24 -11.84
N PRO A 8 -6.12 -25.69 -11.99
CA PRO A 8 -6.69 -25.45 -13.31
C PRO A 8 -5.76 -24.54 -14.15
N PRO A 9 -5.64 -24.76 -15.47
CA PRO A 9 -4.73 -23.98 -16.33
C PRO A 9 -4.97 -22.47 -16.28
N GLU A 10 -6.24 -22.08 -16.13
CA GLU A 10 -6.65 -20.68 -16.04
C GLU A 10 -6.06 -20.04 -14.78
N LEU A 11 -6.13 -20.76 -13.66
CA LEU A 11 -5.65 -20.26 -12.37
C LEU A 11 -4.13 -20.21 -12.33
N GLU A 12 -3.44 -21.20 -12.91
CA GLU A 12 -1.98 -21.17 -13.05
C GLU A 12 -1.54 -19.92 -13.84
N THR A 13 -2.24 -19.63 -14.94
CA THR A 13 -1.97 -18.47 -15.79
C THR A 13 -2.18 -17.15 -15.04
N GLU A 14 -3.30 -17.01 -14.32
CA GLU A 14 -3.57 -15.84 -13.49
C GLU A 14 -2.52 -15.64 -12.40
N LEU A 15 -2.10 -16.72 -11.74
CA LEU A 15 -1.12 -16.68 -10.67
C LEU A 15 0.25 -16.24 -11.18
N ALA A 16 0.65 -16.76 -12.34
CA ALA A 16 1.88 -16.36 -13.02
C ALA A 16 1.84 -14.89 -13.48
N ALA A 17 0.71 -14.44 -14.03
CA ALA A 17 0.52 -13.07 -14.48
C ALA A 17 0.61 -12.07 -13.31
N GLU A 18 -0.04 -12.37 -12.18
CA GLU A 18 0.03 -11.52 -10.99
C GLU A 18 1.41 -11.51 -10.34
N ALA A 19 2.09 -12.66 -10.26
CA ALA A 19 3.47 -12.73 -9.80
C ALA A 19 4.39 -11.86 -10.68
N ALA A 20 4.25 -11.94 -12.01
CA ALA A 20 5.00 -11.13 -12.96
C ALA A 20 4.70 -9.63 -12.81
N ARG A 21 3.42 -9.25 -12.62
CA ARG A 21 2.99 -7.87 -12.39
C ARG A 21 3.66 -7.27 -11.14
N LEU A 22 3.83 -8.08 -10.10
CA LEU A 22 4.50 -7.69 -8.86
C LEU A 22 6.02 -7.89 -8.88
N ARG A 23 6.58 -8.42 -9.97
CA ARG A 23 7.99 -8.79 -10.13
C ARG A 23 8.49 -9.75 -9.04
N LEU A 24 7.65 -10.72 -8.67
CA LEU A 24 7.97 -11.75 -7.71
C LEU A 24 8.10 -13.11 -8.39
N PRO A 25 8.98 -14.00 -7.91
CA PRO A 25 8.94 -15.41 -8.26
C PRO A 25 7.57 -16.00 -7.91
N ILE A 26 7.04 -16.89 -8.75
CA ILE A 26 5.71 -17.50 -8.54
C ILE A 26 5.59 -18.18 -7.17
N ALA A 27 6.65 -18.88 -6.73
CA ALA A 27 6.69 -19.51 -5.42
C ALA A 27 6.58 -18.50 -4.26
N GLU A 28 7.22 -17.34 -4.38
CA GLU A 28 7.13 -16.27 -3.38
C GLU A 28 5.73 -15.65 -3.36
N TYR A 29 5.14 -15.45 -4.54
CA TYR A 29 3.78 -14.97 -4.67
C TYR A 29 2.75 -15.95 -4.06
N VAL A 30 2.87 -17.26 -4.35
CA VAL A 30 2.03 -18.31 -3.74
C VAL A 30 2.14 -18.28 -2.22
N LEU A 31 3.36 -18.23 -1.67
CA LEU A 31 3.58 -18.17 -0.23
C LEU A 31 2.93 -16.92 0.38
N ARG A 32 3.00 -15.78 -0.31
CA ARG A 32 2.36 -14.55 0.12
C ARG A 32 0.84 -14.67 0.11
N VAL A 33 0.25 -15.24 -0.93
CA VAL A 33 -1.20 -15.51 -1.02
C VAL A 33 -1.64 -16.44 0.12
N LEU A 34 -0.91 -17.52 0.37
CA LEU A 34 -1.19 -18.45 1.46
C LEU A 34 -1.00 -17.82 2.84
N ALA A 35 -0.07 -16.88 2.99
CA ALA A 35 0.10 -16.09 4.21
C ALA A 35 -1.06 -15.11 4.41
N VAL A 36 -1.56 -14.47 3.35
CA VAL A 36 -2.75 -13.61 3.40
C VAL A 36 -4.01 -14.41 3.71
N GLY A 37 -4.12 -15.65 3.22
CA GLY A 37 -5.19 -16.57 3.59
C GLY A 37 -5.22 -16.96 5.08
N ARG A 38 -4.16 -16.63 5.84
CA ARG A 38 -4.11 -16.73 7.31
C ARG A 38 -4.54 -15.46 8.03
N LEU A 39 -5.26 -14.56 7.36
CA LEU A 39 -5.98 -13.52 8.08
C LEU A 39 -6.92 -14.18 9.10
N PRO A 40 -7.05 -13.62 10.32
CA PRO A 40 -8.00 -14.14 11.29
C PRO A 40 -9.39 -14.25 10.69
N ASN A 41 -9.96 -15.46 10.77
CA ASN A 41 -11.34 -15.71 10.43
C ASN A 41 -12.05 -16.28 11.67
N PRO A 42 -13.00 -15.56 12.28
CA PRO A 42 -13.50 -14.24 11.88
C PRO A 42 -12.48 -13.11 12.07
N MET A 43 -12.60 -12.08 11.25
CA MET A 43 -11.76 -10.89 11.36
C MET A 43 -12.11 -10.14 12.66
N PRO A 44 -11.12 -9.86 13.54
CA PRO A 44 -11.37 -9.18 14.79
C PRO A 44 -11.91 -7.77 14.50
N ARG A 45 -13.02 -7.44 15.16
CA ARG A 45 -13.73 -6.16 15.00
C ARG A 45 -13.45 -5.20 16.15
N THR A 46 -12.90 -5.70 17.25
CA THR A 46 -12.55 -4.91 18.42
C THR A 46 -11.07 -5.04 18.76
N GLY A 47 -10.52 -4.07 19.47
CA GLY A 47 -9.12 -4.12 19.92
C GLY A 47 -8.84 -5.33 20.82
N ALA A 48 -9.79 -5.73 21.66
CA ALA A 48 -9.67 -6.92 22.50
C ALA A 48 -9.55 -8.21 21.66
N GLU A 49 -10.35 -8.33 20.60
CA GLU A 49 -10.27 -9.48 19.68
C GLU A 49 -8.94 -9.52 18.92
N VAL A 50 -8.38 -8.36 18.55
CA VAL A 50 -7.05 -8.27 17.92
C VAL A 50 -5.97 -8.77 18.89
N VAL A 51 -6.02 -8.35 20.16
CA VAL A 51 -5.05 -8.79 21.17
C VAL A 51 -5.16 -10.30 21.41
N ALA A 52 -6.38 -10.83 21.57
CA ALA A 52 -6.61 -12.27 21.74
C ALA A 52 -6.13 -13.09 20.53
N TYR A 53 -6.28 -12.55 19.32
CA TYR A 53 -5.70 -13.12 18.11
C TYR A 53 -4.18 -13.19 18.19
N TRP A 54 -3.50 -12.09 18.52
CA TRP A 54 -2.04 -12.06 18.61
C TRP A 54 -1.49 -12.96 19.71
N GLU A 55 -2.19 -13.09 20.83
CA GLU A 55 -1.81 -14.01 21.90
C GLU A 55 -1.87 -15.46 21.43
N ARG A 56 -2.98 -15.88 20.80
CA ARG A 56 -3.14 -17.25 20.28
C ARG A 56 -2.10 -17.59 19.21
N GLU A 57 -1.76 -16.65 18.33
CA GLU A 57 -0.74 -16.84 17.30
C GLU A 57 0.70 -16.67 17.82
N GLY A 58 0.89 -16.41 19.13
CA GLY A 58 2.21 -16.26 19.74
C GLY A 58 2.98 -15.02 19.24
N LEU A 59 2.27 -14.00 18.77
CA LEU A 59 2.86 -12.80 18.18
C LEU A 59 3.24 -11.74 19.24
N LEU A 60 2.69 -11.84 20.45
CA LEU A 60 3.05 -10.96 21.56
C LEU A 60 4.51 -11.18 21.97
N GLY A 61 5.28 -10.09 22.07
CA GLY A 61 6.69 -10.14 22.44
C GLY A 61 7.66 -10.51 21.30
N THR A 62 7.19 -10.75 20.08
CA THR A 62 8.05 -11.08 18.91
C THR A 62 8.87 -9.91 18.36
N ARG A 63 8.65 -8.70 18.88
CA ARG A 63 9.36 -7.46 18.51
C ARG A 63 10.21 -6.95 19.67
N PRO A 64 11.29 -7.66 20.07
CA PRO A 64 12.17 -7.23 21.15
C PRO A 64 12.96 -5.96 20.79
N ASP A 65 13.05 -5.64 19.50
CA ASP A 65 13.63 -4.39 18.99
C ASP A 65 12.83 -3.14 19.39
N ILE A 66 11.55 -3.30 19.74
CA ILE A 66 10.71 -2.21 20.25
C ILE A 66 10.78 -2.22 21.77
N THR A 67 11.81 -1.58 22.32
CA THR A 67 12.03 -1.50 23.77
C THR A 67 11.07 -0.53 24.49
N ASP A 68 10.62 0.52 23.79
CA ASP A 68 9.58 1.45 24.23
C ASP A 68 8.41 1.46 23.22
N PRO A 69 7.37 0.64 23.44
CA PRO A 69 6.21 0.57 22.56
C PRO A 69 5.45 1.90 22.44
N SER A 70 5.45 2.70 23.50
CA SER A 70 4.72 3.97 23.54
C SER A 70 5.46 5.06 22.77
N GLY A 71 6.77 5.17 22.97
CA GLY A 71 7.65 6.03 22.17
C GLY A 71 7.64 5.64 20.69
N HIS A 72 7.70 4.34 20.39
CA HIS A 72 7.62 3.84 19.02
C HIS A 72 6.29 4.20 18.34
N SER A 73 5.18 4.07 19.06
CA SER A 73 3.84 4.47 18.57
C SER A 73 3.74 5.98 18.34
N ARG A 74 4.38 6.80 19.17
CA ARG A 74 4.45 8.25 18.97
C ARG A 74 5.26 8.60 17.71
N ALA A 75 6.43 8.00 17.56
CA ALA A 75 7.28 8.21 16.38
C ALA A 75 6.59 7.78 15.08
N LEU A 76 5.76 6.73 15.10
CA LEU A 76 4.94 6.32 13.96
C LEU A 76 3.90 7.39 13.57
N ARG A 77 3.23 7.99 14.56
CA ARG A 77 2.28 9.09 14.34
C ARG A 77 2.99 10.33 13.77
N GLU A 78 4.10 10.74 14.37
CA GLU A 78 4.88 11.88 13.88
C GLU A 78 5.36 11.68 12.43
N LYS A 79 5.82 10.46 12.09
CA LYS A 79 6.21 10.12 10.71
C LYS A 79 5.04 10.18 9.73
N ALA A 80 3.85 9.72 10.15
CA ALA A 80 2.64 9.79 9.32
C ALA A 80 2.23 11.25 9.08
N GLU A 81 2.22 12.08 10.14
CA GLU A 81 1.93 13.51 10.05
C GLU A 81 2.94 14.26 9.18
N MET A 82 4.24 13.93 9.29
CA MET A 82 5.27 14.51 8.42
C MET A 82 5.10 14.12 6.95
N ARG A 83 4.55 12.94 6.66
CA ARG A 83 4.29 12.48 5.29
C ARG A 83 3.23 13.34 4.58
N GLU A 84 2.29 13.91 5.33
CA GLU A 84 1.23 14.77 4.82
C GLU A 84 1.63 16.25 4.79
N ARG A 85 2.73 16.62 5.46
CA ARG A 85 3.14 18.02 5.57
C ARG A 85 3.98 18.44 4.37
N LEU A 86 3.35 19.13 3.43
CA LEU A 86 4.04 19.87 2.38
C LEU A 86 4.98 20.92 3.01
N SER A 87 6.18 21.08 2.46
CA SER A 87 7.09 22.15 2.87
C SER A 87 6.52 23.53 2.49
N GLU A 88 6.91 24.58 3.19
CA GLU A 88 6.44 25.95 2.90
C GLU A 88 6.67 26.40 1.44
N PRO A 89 7.80 26.06 0.79
CA PRO A 89 7.94 26.29 -0.65
C PRO A 89 6.94 25.51 -1.51
N GLN A 90 6.65 24.24 -1.17
CA GLN A 90 5.67 23.44 -1.91
C GLN A 90 4.25 23.97 -1.74
N LYS A 91 3.89 24.45 -0.53
CA LYS A 91 2.61 25.11 -0.29
C LYS A 91 2.47 26.38 -1.11
N ARG A 92 3.46 27.27 -1.09
CA ARG A 92 3.44 28.51 -1.90
C ARG A 92 3.32 28.23 -3.40
N GLU A 93 4.00 27.20 -3.89
CA GLU A 93 3.88 26.79 -5.29
C GLU A 93 2.48 26.24 -5.62
N LEU A 94 1.86 25.49 -4.71
CA LEU A 94 0.48 25.05 -4.87
C LEU A 94 -0.50 26.23 -4.85
N ASP A 95 -0.36 27.16 -3.91
CA ASP A 95 -1.19 28.36 -3.83
C ASP A 95 -1.07 29.20 -5.11
N ARG A 96 0.15 29.35 -5.64
CA ARG A 96 0.40 30.02 -6.93
C ARG A 96 -0.34 29.33 -8.07
N ARG A 97 -0.26 28.00 -8.16
CA ARG A 97 -0.93 27.21 -9.21
C ARG A 97 -2.45 27.26 -9.09
N ILE A 98 -2.97 27.22 -7.87
CA ILE A 98 -4.41 27.34 -7.60
C ILE A 98 -4.89 28.71 -8.11
N ALA A 99 -4.24 29.80 -7.73
CA ALA A 99 -4.60 31.15 -8.20
C ALA A 99 -4.49 31.29 -9.73
N GLU A 100 -3.48 30.66 -10.35
CA GLU A 100 -3.30 30.66 -11.81
C GLU A 100 -4.44 29.92 -12.53
N LEU A 101 -4.91 28.81 -11.98
CA LEU A 101 -6.04 28.03 -12.50
C LEU A 101 -7.39 28.71 -12.26
N GLU A 102 -7.57 29.39 -11.13
CA GLU A 102 -8.75 30.21 -10.85
C GLU A 102 -8.85 31.40 -11.80
N ALA A 103 -7.72 32.06 -12.10
CA ALA A 103 -7.65 33.15 -13.07
C ALA A 103 -7.83 32.68 -14.52
N ASN A 104 -7.60 31.40 -14.81
CA ASN A 104 -7.70 30.81 -16.14
C ASN A 104 -8.54 29.52 -16.12
N PRO A 105 -9.88 29.61 -15.97
CA PRO A 105 -10.74 28.44 -15.83
C PRO A 105 -10.67 27.47 -17.01
N GLN A 106 -10.31 27.94 -18.21
CA GLN A 106 -10.07 27.12 -19.40
C GLN A 106 -8.89 26.15 -19.26
N ASN A 107 -8.01 26.37 -18.28
CA ASN A 107 -6.88 25.48 -17.98
C ASN A 107 -7.24 24.38 -16.97
N VAL A 108 -8.43 24.46 -16.35
CA VAL A 108 -8.93 23.43 -15.44
C VAL A 108 -9.37 22.22 -16.25
N ARG A 109 -8.68 21.09 -16.04
CA ARG A 109 -8.98 19.83 -16.71
C ARG A 109 -10.04 19.03 -15.95
N THR A 110 -10.83 18.29 -16.70
CA THR A 110 -11.76 17.31 -16.10
C THR A 110 -11.00 16.11 -15.55
N TRP A 111 -11.65 15.36 -14.65
CA TRP A 111 -11.06 14.15 -14.07
C TRP A 111 -10.70 13.08 -15.12
N GLU A 112 -11.46 12.99 -16.22
CA GLU A 112 -11.14 12.08 -17.33
C GLU A 112 -9.87 12.50 -18.08
N GLU A 113 -9.69 13.80 -18.34
CA GLU A 113 -8.48 14.33 -19.00
C GLU A 113 -7.22 14.17 -18.13
N ILE A 114 -7.36 14.33 -16.81
CA ILE A 114 -6.26 14.08 -15.85
C ILE A 114 -5.86 12.60 -15.86
N LYS A 115 -6.84 11.69 -15.80
CA LYS A 115 -6.58 10.25 -15.87
C LYS A 115 -5.94 9.84 -17.20
N ALA A 116 -6.40 10.40 -18.32
CA ALA A 116 -5.80 10.15 -19.63
C ALA A 116 -4.32 10.58 -19.65
N HIS A 117 -4.02 11.77 -19.12
CA HIS A 117 -2.66 12.31 -19.09
C HIS A 117 -1.70 11.54 -18.15
N VAL A 118 -2.19 10.98 -17.04
CA VAL A 118 -1.37 10.16 -16.12
C VAL A 118 -1.14 8.75 -16.68
N ARG A 119 -2.09 8.25 -17.48
CA ARG A 119 -2.03 6.91 -18.09
C ARG A 119 -1.13 6.87 -19.33
N GLU A 120 -0.85 8.00 -19.97
CA GLU A 120 0.17 8.12 -21.01
C GLU A 120 1.55 8.32 -20.35
N PRO A 121 2.45 7.32 -20.36
CA PRO A 121 3.84 7.57 -19.99
C PRO A 121 4.44 8.58 -20.99
N LYS A 122 5.28 9.50 -20.49
CA LYS A 122 6.09 10.39 -21.31
C LYS A 122 7.12 9.59 -22.12
N ASP A 123 6.68 8.94 -23.19
CA ASP A 123 7.56 8.54 -24.28
C ASP A 123 7.67 9.71 -25.25
N GLY A 124 8.84 10.33 -25.30
CA GLY A 124 9.18 11.33 -26.32
C GLY A 124 9.83 12.60 -25.78
N SER A 125 11.04 12.48 -25.26
CA SER A 125 12.02 13.58 -25.34
C SER A 125 13.41 12.98 -25.48
N ARG A 126 13.80 12.77 -26.74
CA ARG A 126 15.18 12.86 -27.20
C ARG A 126 15.30 14.21 -27.91
#